data_AF-A0A316EE06-F1
#
_entry.id   AF-A0A316EE06-F1
#
_cell.length_a   1.000
_cell.length_b   1.000
_cell.length_c   1.000
_cell.angle_alpha   90.00
_cell.angle_beta   90.00
_cell.angle_gamma   90.00
#
_symmetry.space_group_name_H-M   'P 1'
#
loop_
_entity.id
_entity.type
_entity.pdbx_description
1 polymer ?
#
loop_
_entity_poly.entity_id
_entity_poly.type
_entity_poly.pdbx_seq_one_letter_code
_entity_poly.pdbx_strand_id
1 'polypeptide(L)'
;MKPILIFLFIISNIGIAFSQTSGNARVDALIKQQKQAKSGQFLFTVNGQKFTEKVNVIKSEKSYGIIGDLMESTRPLTILFQTFTSGKHELNSDKNVIGIHDKIYIIKGFLDLKSSGNQASGTVSGTLFEINSKGKTSPTSSGNISGTLSGLIVNQ
;
A
#
# COMPACT_ATOMS: atom_id res chain seq x y z
N MET A 1 -5.16 32.02 7.03
CA MET A 1 -4.19 31.35 6.14
C MET A 1 -4.82 30.06 5.64
N LYS A 2 -4.70 29.80 4.34
CA LYS A 2 -5.51 28.86 3.54
C LYS A 2 -5.26 27.40 3.96
N PRO A 3 -6.30 26.56 4.14
CA PRO A 3 -6.15 25.17 4.56
C PRO A 3 -5.50 24.36 3.44
N ILE A 4 -4.47 23.59 3.80
CA ILE A 4 -3.71 22.71 2.90
C ILE A 4 -4.59 21.50 2.56
N LEU A 5 -5.44 21.75 1.57
CA LEU A 5 -6.39 20.87 0.89
C LEU A 5 -5.67 19.71 0.15
N ILE A 6 -6.13 18.48 0.40
CA ILE A 6 -6.63 17.53 -0.63
C ILE A 6 -5.83 16.25 -1.00
N PHE A 7 -4.56 16.03 -0.67
CA PHE A 7 -3.94 14.69 -0.93
C PHE A 7 -3.26 14.04 0.28
N LEU A 8 -3.11 14.86 1.31
CA LEU A 8 -3.46 14.64 2.72
C LEU A 8 -4.94 14.13 2.92
N PHE A 9 -5.49 13.38 1.95
CA PHE A 9 -6.90 12.96 1.86
C PHE A 9 -7.04 11.47 1.56
N ILE A 10 -5.95 10.79 1.20
CA ILE A 10 -5.90 9.32 1.09
C ILE A 10 -5.16 8.70 2.29
N ILE A 11 -4.23 9.45 2.92
CA ILE A 11 -3.43 9.00 4.08
C ILE A 11 -4.00 9.50 5.43
N SER A 12 -4.85 10.54 5.45
CA SER A 12 -5.48 11.09 6.67
C SER A 12 -6.67 10.28 7.21
N ASN A 13 -7.03 9.15 6.59
CA ASN A 13 -8.10 8.26 7.06
C ASN A 13 -7.58 6.96 7.70
N ILE A 14 -6.26 6.84 7.93
CA ILE A 14 -5.64 5.60 8.40
C ILE A 14 -4.77 5.87 9.62
N GLY A 15 -5.40 6.42 10.66
CA GLY A 15 -4.80 6.37 11.99
C GLY A 15 -5.14 7.57 12.83
N ILE A 16 -6.27 7.50 13.56
CA ILE A 16 -6.35 7.74 15.01
C ILE A 16 -7.52 6.91 15.56
N ALA A 17 -7.24 6.03 16.53
CA ALA A 17 -8.15 5.40 17.49
C ALA A 17 -9.58 5.08 17.01
N PHE A 18 -9.78 3.86 16.52
CA PHE A 18 -11.09 3.34 16.14
C PHE A 18 -11.98 3.08 17.37
N SER A 19 -12.81 4.06 17.70
CA SER A 19 -14.09 3.82 18.39
C SER A 19 -15.28 4.56 17.75
N GLN A 20 -15.14 5.19 16.58
CA GLN A 20 -16.26 5.86 15.91
C GLN A 20 -16.13 5.70 14.38
N THR A 21 -17.26 5.35 13.75
CA THR A 21 -17.50 5.31 12.31
C THR A 21 -16.82 6.50 11.64
N SER A 22 -16.04 6.29 10.57
CA SER A 22 -15.20 7.35 9.98
C SER A 22 -15.99 8.52 9.37
N GLY A 23 -17.32 8.40 9.30
CA GLY A 23 -18.22 9.37 8.68
C GLY A 23 -18.13 9.38 7.16
N ASN A 24 -17.24 8.58 6.57
CA ASN A 24 -17.03 8.47 5.13
C ASN A 24 -17.37 7.06 4.66
N ALA A 25 -18.48 6.92 3.94
CA ALA A 25 -18.99 5.64 3.46
C ALA A 25 -17.96 4.82 2.66
N ARG A 26 -17.01 5.47 1.98
CA ARG A 26 -15.95 4.77 1.24
C ARG A 26 -14.89 4.19 2.17
N VAL A 27 -14.52 4.92 3.22
CA VAL A 27 -13.54 4.47 4.21
C VAL A 27 -14.14 3.35 5.06
N ASP A 28 -15.40 3.49 5.47
CA ASP A 28 -16.11 2.46 6.21
C ASP A 28 -16.27 1.16 5.37
N ALA A 29 -16.52 1.28 4.07
CA ALA A 29 -16.55 0.13 3.17
C ALA A 29 -15.19 -0.57 3.06
N LEU A 30 -14.08 0.18 3.01
CA LEU A 30 -12.72 -0.37 2.98
C LEU A 30 -12.37 -1.08 4.30
N ILE A 31 -12.69 -0.47 5.44
CA ILE A 31 -12.48 -1.09 6.77
C ILE A 31 -13.29 -2.38 6.88
N LYS A 32 -14.54 -2.38 6.41
CA LYS A 32 -15.38 -3.59 6.40
C LYS A 32 -14.77 -4.68 5.51
N GLN A 33 -14.28 -4.32 4.32
CA GLN A 33 -13.62 -5.26 3.42
C GLN A 33 -12.35 -5.84 4.04
N GLN A 34 -11.56 -5.04 4.76
CA GLN A 34 -10.37 -5.53 5.46
C GLN A 34 -10.70 -6.48 6.60
N LYS A 35 -11.72 -6.19 7.42
CA LYS A 35 -12.15 -7.08 8.51
C LYS A 35 -12.58 -8.46 8.01
N GLN A 36 -13.03 -8.54 6.76
CA GLN A 36 -13.44 -9.78 6.12
C GLN A 36 -12.31 -10.43 5.31
N ALA A 37 -11.21 -9.71 5.07
CA ALA A 37 -10.12 -10.19 4.25
C ALA A 37 -9.17 -11.10 5.02
N LYS A 38 -8.78 -12.21 4.39
CA LYS A 38 -7.64 -12.98 4.85
C LYS A 38 -6.37 -12.20 4.55
N SER A 39 -5.56 -11.99 5.58
CA SER A 39 -4.30 -11.26 5.47
C SER A 39 -3.18 -12.14 4.94
N GLY A 40 -2.49 -11.63 3.92
CA GLY A 40 -1.18 -12.10 3.50
C GLY A 40 -0.06 -11.35 4.20
N GLN A 41 1.15 -11.52 3.69
CA GLN A 41 2.36 -10.92 4.24
C GLN A 41 3.24 -10.30 3.15
N PHE A 42 3.80 -9.14 3.45
CA PHE A 42 4.87 -8.50 2.67
C PHE A 42 6.16 -8.49 3.50
N LEU A 43 7.14 -9.29 3.10
CA LEU A 43 8.50 -9.27 3.64
C LEU A 43 9.38 -8.47 2.68
N PHE A 44 9.94 -7.36 3.13
CA PHE A 44 10.70 -6.47 2.25
C PHE A 44 11.96 -5.92 2.90
N THR A 45 12.88 -5.48 2.05
CA THR A 45 14.16 -4.89 2.43
C THR A 45 14.25 -3.49 1.85
N VAL A 46 14.64 -2.53 2.70
CA VAL A 46 14.99 -1.17 2.28
C VAL A 46 16.33 -0.80 2.89
N ASN A 47 17.27 -0.39 2.04
CA ASN A 47 18.63 -0.01 2.46
C ASN A 47 19.29 -1.04 3.40
N GLY A 48 19.09 -2.33 3.12
CA GLY A 48 19.64 -3.45 3.89
C GLY A 48 18.84 -3.84 5.15
N GLN A 49 17.83 -3.07 5.55
CA GLN A 49 16.98 -3.37 6.70
C GLN A 49 15.73 -4.15 6.26
N LYS A 50 15.40 -5.22 7.00
CA LYS A 50 14.25 -6.08 6.72
C LYS A 50 13.04 -5.66 7.53
N PHE A 51 11.88 -5.69 6.89
CA PHE A 51 10.59 -5.34 7.45
C PHE A 51 9.55 -6.38 7.06
N THR A 52 8.56 -6.57 7.92
CA THR A 52 7.44 -7.46 7.67
C THR A 52 6.15 -6.71 7.94
N GLU A 53 5.22 -6.80 7.01
CA GLU A 53 3.90 -6.17 7.09
C GLU A 53 2.80 -7.19 6.81
N LYS A 54 1.73 -7.14 7.59
CA LYS A 54 0.47 -7.82 7.24
C LYS A 54 -0.20 -6.99 6.15
N VAL A 55 -0.69 -7.66 5.12
CA VAL A 55 -1.30 -7.00 3.98
C VAL A 55 -2.60 -7.67 3.57
N ASN A 56 -3.54 -6.89 3.05
CA ASN A 56 -4.78 -7.38 2.49
C ASN A 56 -4.86 -6.97 1.01
N VAL A 57 -5.51 -7.79 0.19
CA VAL A 57 -5.86 -7.39 -1.17
C VAL A 57 -7.28 -6.87 -1.20
N ILE A 58 -7.43 -5.65 -1.70
CA ILE A 58 -8.72 -5.04 -1.97
C ILE A 58 -8.94 -4.94 -3.47
N LYS A 59 -10.19 -5.16 -3.89
CA LYS A 59 -10.65 -4.91 -5.25
C LYS A 59 -11.44 -3.62 -5.26
N SER A 60 -11.05 -2.69 -6.12
CA SER A 60 -11.82 -1.50 -6.48
C SER A 60 -12.44 -1.70 -7.87
N GLU A 61 -13.27 -0.75 -8.32
CA GLU A 61 -13.94 -0.80 -9.62
C GLU A 61 -12.97 -0.92 -10.80
N LYS A 62 -11.78 -0.32 -10.69
CA LYS A 62 -10.82 -0.16 -11.79
C LYS A 62 -9.42 -0.72 -11.51
N SER A 63 -9.18 -1.22 -10.31
CA SER A 63 -7.84 -1.63 -9.88
C SER A 63 -7.89 -2.56 -8.68
N TYR A 64 -6.75 -3.19 -8.40
CA TYR A 64 -6.48 -3.90 -7.17
C TYR A 64 -5.51 -3.08 -6.33
N GLY A 65 -5.59 -3.27 -5.01
CA GLY A 65 -4.66 -2.68 -4.06
C GLY A 65 -4.18 -3.72 -3.07
N ILE A 66 -2.87 -3.87 -2.92
CA ILE A 66 -2.28 -4.50 -1.73
C ILE A 66 -2.07 -3.38 -0.72
N ILE A 67 -2.74 -3.48 0.42
CA ILE A 67 -2.69 -2.45 1.46
C ILE A 67 -2.27 -3.06 2.78
N GLY A 68 -1.50 -2.31 3.56
CA GLY A 68 -1.21 -2.66 4.94
C GLY A 68 -2.49 -2.79 5.76
N ASP A 69 -2.38 -3.52 6.88
CA ASP A 69 -3.46 -3.60 7.86
C ASP A 69 -3.77 -2.21 8.43
N LEU A 70 -4.97 -1.67 8.18
CA LEU A 70 -5.34 -0.32 8.63
C LEU A 70 -5.57 -0.24 10.14
N MET A 71 -5.79 -1.39 10.79
CA MET A 71 -6.10 -1.49 12.21
C MET A 71 -4.84 -1.66 13.05
N GLU A 72 -3.83 -2.37 12.53
CA GLU A 72 -2.62 -2.74 13.27
C GLU A 72 -1.34 -2.12 12.71
N SER A 73 -1.33 -1.67 11.45
CA SER A 73 -0.10 -1.16 10.85
C SER A 73 0.25 0.23 11.39
N THR A 74 1.51 0.35 11.79
CA THR A 74 2.15 1.64 12.13
C THR A 74 2.72 2.34 10.90
N ARG A 75 2.68 1.68 9.73
CA ARG A 75 3.32 2.13 8.50
C ARG A 75 2.31 2.10 7.34
N PRO A 76 2.02 3.24 6.69
CA PRO A 76 1.18 3.22 5.50
C PRO A 76 1.84 2.36 4.43
N LEU A 77 1.10 1.43 3.84
CA LEU A 77 1.55 0.62 2.72
C LEU A 77 0.40 0.51 1.73
N THR A 78 0.66 0.91 0.48
CA THR A 78 -0.29 0.77 -0.62
C THR A 78 0.47 0.45 -1.90
N ILE A 79 0.09 -0.61 -2.60
CA ILE A 79 0.57 -0.97 -3.93
C ILE A 79 -0.65 -1.17 -4.82
N LEU A 80 -0.85 -0.27 -5.78
CA LEU A 80 -1.95 -0.29 -6.74
C LEU A 80 -1.50 -0.84 -8.09
N PHE A 81 -2.33 -1.69 -8.67
CA PHE A 81 -2.10 -2.31 -9.98
C PHE A 81 -3.43 -2.61 -10.65
N GLN A 82 -3.44 -2.71 -11.99
CA GLN A 82 -4.69 -2.71 -12.75
C GLN A 82 -5.40 -4.08 -12.76
N THR A 83 -4.66 -5.17 -12.96
CA THR A 83 -5.24 -6.50 -13.12
C THR A 83 -4.65 -7.51 -12.15
N PHE A 84 -5.48 -8.40 -11.59
CA PHE A 84 -5.02 -9.47 -10.71
C PHE A 84 -4.59 -10.71 -11.49
N THR A 85 -3.71 -10.52 -12.48
CA THR A 85 -3.20 -11.58 -13.36
C THR A 85 -1.71 -11.78 -13.11
N SER A 86 -1.23 -13.01 -13.31
CA SER A 86 0.20 -13.29 -13.26
C SER A 86 0.99 -12.42 -14.24
N GLY A 87 2.20 -12.05 -13.87
CA GLY A 87 3.12 -11.25 -14.67
C GLY A 87 3.52 -9.94 -14.00
N LYS A 88 4.29 -9.16 -14.76
CA LYS A 88 4.94 -7.93 -14.30
C LYS A 88 4.01 -6.72 -14.47
N HIS A 89 3.67 -6.08 -13.35
CA HIS A 89 2.88 -4.87 -13.25
C HIS A 89 3.80 -3.69 -12.94
N GLU A 90 3.69 -2.61 -13.71
CA GLU A 90 4.45 -1.40 -13.44
C GLU A 90 3.85 -0.63 -12.26
N LEU A 91 4.73 -0.20 -11.35
CA LEU A 91 4.41 0.67 -10.24
C LEU A 91 4.87 2.08 -10.61
N ASN A 92 4.04 2.83 -11.33
CA ASN A 92 4.35 4.21 -11.75
C ASN A 92 3.45 5.27 -11.09
N SER A 93 2.42 4.85 -10.35
CA SER A 93 1.54 5.74 -9.62
C SER A 93 2.21 6.33 -8.38
N ASP A 94 1.93 7.62 -8.15
CA ASP A 94 2.23 8.35 -6.91
C ASP A 94 1.50 7.81 -5.67
N LYS A 95 0.53 6.92 -5.86
CA LYS A 95 -0.23 6.24 -4.80
C LYS A 95 0.42 4.95 -4.32
N ASN A 96 1.47 4.48 -5.00
CA ASN A 96 2.28 3.36 -4.54
C ASN A 96 3.20 3.86 -3.43
N VAL A 97 2.77 3.73 -2.18
CA VAL A 97 3.43 4.36 -1.03
C VAL A 97 3.83 3.36 0.03
N ILE A 98 4.92 3.66 0.72
CA ILE A 98 5.36 2.93 1.90
C ILE A 98 5.91 3.87 2.97
N GLY A 99 5.47 3.68 4.21
CA GLY A 99 6.02 4.34 5.38
C GLY A 99 7.14 3.52 5.98
N ILE A 100 8.25 4.16 6.31
CA ILE A 100 9.39 3.53 6.99
C ILE A 100 9.87 4.53 8.05
N HIS A 101 9.78 4.11 9.31
CA HIS A 101 9.94 5.01 10.46
C HIS A 101 9.00 6.23 10.35
N ASP A 102 9.53 7.44 10.40
CA ASP A 102 8.83 8.73 10.34
C ASP A 102 8.69 9.29 8.91
N LYS A 103 9.08 8.51 7.90
CA LYS A 103 9.13 8.95 6.49
C LYS A 103 8.18 8.16 5.61
N ILE A 104 7.67 8.82 4.58
CA ILE A 104 6.82 8.21 3.55
C ILE A 104 7.54 8.30 2.21
N TYR A 105 7.50 7.22 1.45
CA TYR A 105 8.15 7.09 0.15
C TYR A 105 7.15 6.67 -0.92
N ILE A 106 7.34 7.18 -2.13
CA ILE A 106 6.74 6.62 -3.34
C ILE A 106 7.63 5.51 -3.86
N ILE A 107 7.02 4.38 -4.18
CA ILE A 107 7.65 3.25 -4.84
C ILE A 107 7.48 3.42 -6.35
N LYS A 108 8.59 3.52 -7.09
CA LYS A 108 8.58 3.36 -8.55
C LYS A 108 9.31 2.08 -8.94
N GLY A 109 8.68 1.21 -9.72
CA GLY A 109 9.28 -0.06 -10.08
C GLY A 109 8.26 -1.07 -10.58
N PHE A 110 8.31 -2.29 -10.07
CA PHE A 110 7.50 -3.39 -10.54
C PHE A 110 7.00 -4.28 -9.41
N LEU A 111 5.80 -4.80 -9.62
CA LEU A 111 5.21 -5.91 -8.90
C LEU A 111 5.07 -7.08 -9.88
N ASP A 112 5.79 -8.17 -9.65
CA ASP A 112 5.63 -9.41 -10.42
C ASP A 112 4.73 -10.37 -9.65
N LEU A 113 3.53 -10.64 -10.17
CA LEU A 113 2.53 -11.49 -9.54
C LEU A 113 2.55 -12.91 -10.10
N LYS A 114 2.30 -13.87 -9.23
CA LYS A 114 1.95 -15.25 -9.56
C LYS A 114 0.59 -15.55 -8.94
N SER A 115 -0.44 -15.49 -9.76
CA SER A 115 -1.83 -15.75 -9.38
C SER A 115 -2.23 -17.19 -9.72
N SER A 116 -2.97 -17.84 -8.82
CA SER A 116 -3.61 -19.14 -9.03
C SER A 116 -5.00 -19.10 -8.39
N GLY A 117 -6.05 -19.07 -9.22
CA GLY A 117 -7.42 -18.84 -8.75
C GLY A 117 -7.56 -17.47 -8.06
N ASN A 118 -8.07 -17.47 -6.82
CA ASN A 118 -8.20 -16.26 -5.99
C ASN A 118 -6.98 -15.98 -5.11
N GLN A 119 -5.92 -16.77 -5.22
CA GLN A 119 -4.69 -16.63 -4.44
C GLN A 119 -3.59 -16.01 -5.30
N ALA A 120 -2.69 -15.25 -4.68
CA ALA A 120 -1.45 -14.83 -5.32
C ALA A 120 -0.26 -14.78 -4.36
N SER A 121 0.91 -14.79 -4.99
CA SER A 121 2.18 -14.40 -4.41
C SER A 121 2.88 -13.46 -5.38
N GLY A 122 3.97 -12.83 -4.97
CA GLY A 122 4.71 -12.00 -5.90
C GLY A 122 5.99 -11.42 -5.33
N THR A 123 6.67 -10.63 -6.16
CA THR A 123 7.84 -9.88 -5.75
C THR A 123 7.69 -8.41 -6.12
N VAL A 124 8.13 -7.55 -5.22
CA VAL A 124 8.21 -6.10 -5.45
C VAL A 124 9.69 -5.76 -5.64
N SER A 125 9.99 -4.93 -6.62
CA SER A 125 11.32 -4.35 -6.82
C SER A 125 11.17 -2.92 -7.31
N GLY A 126 11.90 -1.97 -6.73
CA GLY A 126 11.81 -0.59 -7.16
C GLY A 126 12.75 0.35 -6.43
N THR A 127 12.56 1.62 -6.73
CA THR A 127 13.28 2.75 -6.18
C THR A 127 12.32 3.60 -5.34
N LEU A 128 12.83 4.11 -4.23
CA LEU A 128 12.09 4.94 -3.29
C LEU A 128 12.36 6.42 -3.53
N PHE A 129 11.31 7.23 -3.43
CA PHE A 129 11.39 8.69 -3.50
C PHE A 129 10.64 9.29 -2.31
N GLU A 130 11.35 9.95 -1.39
CA GLU A 130 10.77 10.53 -0.17
C GLU A 130 9.71 11.60 -0.49
N ILE A 131 8.62 11.61 0.27
CA ILE A 131 7.59 12.65 0.24
C ILE A 131 7.84 13.60 1.41
N ASN A 132 7.98 14.90 1.13
CA ASN A 132 8.16 15.88 2.19
C ASN A 132 6.83 16.26 2.88
N SER A 133 6.90 17.04 3.95
CA SER A 133 5.73 17.51 4.72
C SER A 133 4.72 18.34 3.91
N LYS A 134 5.10 18.82 2.72
CA LYS A 134 4.21 19.53 1.79
C LYS A 134 3.56 18.60 0.76
N GLY A 135 3.74 17.29 0.89
CA GLY A 135 3.23 16.28 -0.04
C GLY A 135 3.97 16.23 -1.37
N LYS A 136 5.15 16.84 -1.48
CA LYS A 136 5.95 16.83 -2.72
C LYS A 136 6.99 15.70 -2.68
N THR A 137 7.05 14.94 -3.76
CA THR A 137 8.04 13.89 -3.97
C THR A 137 9.42 14.49 -4.27
N SER A 138 10.46 13.92 -3.67
CA SER A 138 11.86 14.19 -3.98
C SER A 138 12.16 13.81 -5.44
N PRO A 139 12.92 14.63 -6.20
CA PRO A 139 13.41 14.25 -7.51
C PRO A 139 14.54 13.21 -7.42
N THR A 140 15.21 13.12 -6.27
CA THR A 140 16.33 12.21 -6.03
C THR A 140 15.87 10.96 -5.30
N SER A 141 16.39 9.81 -5.73
CA SER A 141 16.16 8.53 -5.06
C SER A 141 16.68 8.53 -3.62
N SER A 142 15.92 7.92 -2.73
CA SER A 142 16.27 7.66 -1.32
C SER A 142 16.74 6.22 -1.07
N GLY A 143 16.93 5.44 -2.14
CA GLY A 143 17.32 4.04 -2.08
C GLY A 143 16.40 3.10 -2.86
N ASN A 144 16.61 1.81 -2.65
CA ASN A 144 15.87 0.74 -3.33
C ASN A 144 15.04 -0.06 -2.34
N ILE A 145 13.95 -0.63 -2.85
CA ILE A 145 13.09 -1.58 -2.17
C ILE A 145 13.05 -2.90 -2.95
N SER A 146 13.12 -4.01 -2.24
CA SER A 146 12.83 -5.34 -2.77
C SER A 146 12.04 -6.14 -1.76
N GLY A 147 11.15 -7.02 -2.19
CA GLY A 147 10.38 -7.84 -1.24
C GLY A 147 9.55 -8.92 -1.88
N THR A 148 9.02 -9.79 -1.04
CA THR A 148 8.17 -10.93 -1.41
C THR A 148 6.81 -10.78 -0.76
N LEU A 149 5.77 -10.99 -1.57
CA LEU A 149 4.37 -11.06 -1.15
C LEU A 149 3.95 -12.53 -1.11
N SER A 150 3.30 -12.93 -0.03
CA SER A 150 2.81 -14.30 0.15
C SER A 150 1.44 -14.32 0.81
N GLY A 151 0.69 -15.40 0.56
CA GLY A 151 -0.64 -15.59 1.16
C GLY A 151 -1.67 -14.54 0.75
N LEU A 152 -1.51 -13.89 -0.42
CA LEU A 152 -2.48 -12.91 -0.88
C LEU A 152 -3.75 -13.61 -1.33
N ILE A 153 -4.90 -13.14 -0.86
CA ILE A 153 -6.21 -13.67 -1.24
C ILE A 153 -7.11 -12.51 -1.67
N VAL A 154 -7.69 -12.62 -2.87
CA VAL A 154 -8.72 -11.70 -3.35
C VAL A 154 -10.07 -12.24 -2.92
N ASN A 155 -10.77 -11.50 -2.07
CA ASN A 155 -12.17 -11.79 -1.78
C ASN A 155 -13.00 -11.29 -2.96
N GLN A 156 -13.77 -12.20 -3.58
CA GLN A 156 -14.68 -11.90 -4.67
C GLN A 156 -15.97 -11.29 -4.15
#